data_AF-A0A351ELV4-F1
#
_entry.id   AF-A0A351ELV4-F1
#
_cell.length_a   1.000
_cell.length_b   1.000
_cell.length_c   1.000
_cell.angle_alpha   90.00
_cell.angle_beta   90.00
_cell.angle_gamma   90.00
#
_symmetry.space_group_name_H-M   'P 1'
#
loop_
_entity.id
_entity.type
_entity.pdbx_description
1 polymer ?
#
loop_
_entity_poly.entity_id
_entity_poly.type
_entity_poly.pdbx_seq_one_letter_code
_entity_poly.pdbx_strand_id
1 'polypeptide(L)' 'MGLAPALVQANFELIQQIHSEGVAIFMVEQNANMALSIADRGWVLQTGKVVLDDNAEALLANPDLRASYLGETD' A
#
# COMPACT_ATOMS: atom_id res chain seq x y z
N MET A 1 8.56 2.61 -16.57
CA MET A 1 8.73 1.38 -17.38
C MET A 1 8.54 0.22 -16.42
N GLY A 2 7.29 -0.18 -16.21
CA GLY A 2 6.90 -1.03 -15.10
C GLY A 2 7.29 -2.49 -15.31
N LEU A 3 7.49 -3.21 -14.21
CA LEU A 3 7.44 -4.66 -14.21
C LEU A 3 6.15 -5.11 -14.92
N ALA A 4 6.22 -6.23 -15.63
CA ALA A 4 5.03 -6.83 -16.23
C ALA A 4 3.96 -7.04 -15.12
N PRO A 5 2.66 -6.86 -15.41
CA PRO A 5 1.60 -6.99 -14.39
C PRO A 5 1.68 -8.30 -13.59
N ALA A 6 2.05 -9.40 -14.25
CA ALA A 6 2.25 -10.70 -13.60
C ALA A 6 3.41 -10.71 -12.58
N LEU A 7 4.50 -9.98 -12.85
CA LEU A 7 5.64 -9.88 -11.93
C LEU A 7 5.27 -9.02 -10.71
N VAL A 8 4.44 -8.00 -10.89
CA VAL A 8 3.90 -7.23 -9.77
C VAL A 8 3.08 -8.15 -8.87
N GLN A 9 2.10 -8.86 -9.43
CA GLN A 9 1.27 -9.81 -8.67
C GLN A 9 2.12 -10.84 -7.90
N ALA A 10 3.11 -11.45 -8.55
CA ALA A 10 4.01 -12.42 -7.93
C ALA A 10 4.84 -11.82 -6.78
N ASN A 11 5.31 -10.57 -6.92
CA ASN A 11 6.01 -9.89 -5.83
C ASN A 11 5.10 -9.68 -4.61
N PHE A 12 3.84 -9.29 -4.81
CA PHE A 12 2.88 -9.09 -3.72
C PHE A 12 2.51 -10.39 -3.01
N GLU A 13 2.37 -11.49 -3.75
CA GLU A 13 2.18 -12.83 -3.17
C GLU A 13 3.40 -13.24 -2.33
N LEU A 14 4.61 -13.01 -2.84
CA LEU A 14 5.84 -13.33 -2.12
C LEU A 14 6.00 -12.50 -0.84
N ILE A 15 5.67 -11.20 -0.88
CA ILE A 15 5.69 -10.32 0.29
C ILE A 15 4.75 -10.85 1.38
N GLN A 16 3.52 -11.21 1.02
CA GLN A 16 2.56 -11.78 1.96
C GLN A 16 3.02 -13.12 2.52
N GLN A 17 3.63 -13.98 1.70
CA GLN A 17 4.19 -15.24 2.16
C GLN A 17 5.28 -14.99 3.22
N ILE A 18 6.25 -14.12 2.93
CA ILE A 18 7.33 -13.78 3.86
C ILE A 18 6.77 -13.20 5.16
N HIS A 19 5.77 -12.33 5.08
CA HIS A 19 5.10 -11.79 6.26
C HIS A 19 4.43 -12.89 7.09
N SER A 20 3.74 -13.84 6.44
CA SER A 20 3.08 -14.97 7.11
C SER A 20 4.04 -15.91 7.84
N GLU A 21 5.33 -15.92 7.45
CA GLU A 21 6.40 -16.66 8.13
C GLU A 21 6.91 -15.92 9.40
N GLY A 22 6.34 -14.77 9.73
CA GLY A 22 6.64 -13.98 10.93
C GLY A 22 7.73 -12.92 10.73
N VAL A 23 8.12 -12.65 9.48
CA VAL A 23 9.11 -11.63 9.15
C VAL A 23 8.42 -10.26 9.07
N ALA A 24 8.92 -9.29 9.84
CA ALA A 24 8.44 -7.91 9.75
C ALA A 24 8.90 -7.26 8.43
N ILE A 25 7.97 -6.64 7.71
CA ILE A 25 8.23 -5.98 6.43
C ILE A 25 7.89 -4.50 6.53
N PHE A 26 8.82 -3.65 6.09
CA PHE A 26 8.57 -2.23 5.85
C PHE A 26 8.76 -1.95 4.36
N MET A 27 7.70 -1.47 3.72
CA MET A 27 7.66 -1.26 2.27
C MET A 27 7.35 0.20 1.96
N VAL A 28 7.96 0.70 0.90
CA VAL A 28 7.69 2.04 0.34
C VAL A 28 7.23 1.87 -1.09
N GLU A 29 6.02 2.34 -1.39
CA GLU A 29 5.40 2.16 -2.70
C GLU A 29 4.78 3.47 -3.21
N GLN A 30 4.76 3.62 -4.53
CA GLN A 30 4.03 4.71 -5.18
C GLN A 30 2.55 4.37 -5.34
N ASN A 31 2.22 3.08 -5.51
CA ASN A 31 0.84 2.60 -5.57
C ASN A 31 0.30 2.32 -4.17
N ALA A 32 -0.21 3.37 -3.52
CA ALA A 32 -0.75 3.27 -2.17
C ALA A 32 -1.90 2.25 -2.04
N ASN A 33 -2.73 2.10 -3.07
CA ASN A 33 -3.87 1.17 -3.06
C ASN A 33 -3.39 -0.27 -2.86
N MET A 34 -2.47 -0.67 -3.73
CA MET A 34 -1.91 -2.01 -3.75
C MET A 34 -1.06 -2.31 -2.52
N ALA A 35 -0.30 -1.31 -2.04
CA ALA A 35 0.47 -1.46 -0.81
C ALA A 35 -0.42 -1.64 0.41
N LEU A 36 -1.46 -0.81 0.55
CA LEU A 36 -2.38 -0.87 1.68
C LEU A 36 -3.24 -2.14 1.65
N SER A 37 -3.53 -2.71 0.48
CA SER A 37 -4.34 -3.95 0.40
C SER A 37 -3.67 -5.18 1.01
N ILE A 38 -2.35 -5.14 1.26
CA ILE A 38 -1.59 -6.25 1.87
C ILE A 38 -0.89 -5.87 3.19
N ALA A 39 -1.04 -4.62 3.64
CA ALA A 39 -0.37 -4.10 4.84
C ALA A 39 -1.31 -4.15 6.04
N ASP A 40 -0.76 -4.26 7.25
CA ASP A 40 -1.55 -4.11 8.48
C ASP A 40 -1.74 -2.63 8.87
N ARG A 41 -0.73 -1.80 8.58
CA ARG A 41 -0.68 -0.36 8.90
C ARG A 41 -0.01 0.40 7.77
N GLY A 42 -0.40 1.67 7.57
CA GLY A 42 0.22 2.53 6.57
C GLY A 42 0.51 3.94 7.05
N TRP A 43 1.40 4.61 6.31
CA TRP A 43 1.70 6.02 6.47
C TRP A 43 1.71 6.69 5.10
N VAL A 44 1.11 7.89 5.02
CA VAL A 44 1.17 8.70 3.81
C VAL A 44 2.12 9.85 4.05
N LEU A 45 3.16 9.92 3.21
CA LEU A 45 4.17 10.96 3.28
C LEU A 45 3.93 11.98 2.16
N GLN A 46 3.76 13.24 2.53
CA GLN A 46 3.64 14.36 1.61
C GLN A 46 4.62 15.46 1.99
N THR A 47 5.47 15.85 1.04
CA THR A 47 6.47 16.93 1.21
C THR A 47 7.29 16.78 2.50
N GLY A 48 7.73 15.56 2.79
CA GLY A 48 8.55 15.24 3.96
C GLY A 48 7.81 15.17 5.30
N LYS A 49 6.47 15.18 5.30
CA LYS A 49 5.65 15.05 6.51
C LYS A 49 4.67 13.89 6.39
N VAL A 50 4.49 13.14 7.47
CA VAL A 50 3.43 12.14 7.57
C VAL A 50 2.11 12.89 7.74
N VAL A 51 1.20 12.72 6.79
CA VAL A 51 -0.11 13.40 6.77
C VAL A 51 -1.25 12.47 7.16
N LEU A 52 -1.07 11.15 6.99
CA LEU A 52 -1.99 10.12 7.46
C LEU A 52 -1.20 8.97 8.08
N ASP A 53 -1.74 8.42 9.17
CA ASP A 53 -1.18 7.30 9.93
C ASP A 53 -2.33 6.53 10.57
N ASP A 54 -2.64 5.35 10.04
CA ASP A 54 -3.67 4.48 10.58
C ASP A 54 -3.45 3.03 10.13
N ASN A 55 -4.28 2.11 10.62
CA ASN A 55 -4.42 0.78 10.06
C ASN A 55 -4.80 0.83 8.58
N ALA A 56 -4.38 -0.16 7.80
CA ALA A 56 -4.51 -0.09 6.35
C ALA A 56 -5.97 -0.07 5.88
N GLU A 57 -6.87 -0.77 6.57
CA GLU A 57 -8.31 -0.78 6.25
C GLU A 57 -8.92 0.62 6.39
N ALA A 58 -8.61 1.33 7.48
CA ALA A 58 -9.08 2.70 7.71
C ALA A 58 -8.51 3.68 6.67
N LEU A 59 -7.24 3.51 6.27
CA LEU A 59 -6.64 4.31 5.21
C LEU A 59 -7.30 4.07 3.85
N LEU A 60 -7.60 2.81 3.50
CA LEU A 60 -8.31 2.46 2.26
C LEU A 60 -9.73 3.03 2.20
N ALA A 61 -10.39 3.14 3.36
CA ALA A 61 -11.70 3.75 3.51
C ALA A 61 -11.65 5.29 3.58
N ASN A 62 -10.47 5.90 3.72
CA ASN A 62 -10.32 7.34 3.87
C ASN A 62 -10.67 8.07 2.56
N PRO A 63 -11.68 8.96 2.54
CA PRO A 63 -12.11 9.67 1.33
C PRO A 63 -11.01 10.54 0.70
N ASP A 64 -10.20 11.22 1.52
CA ASP A 64 -9.15 12.12 1.04
C ASP A 64 -8.02 11.34 0.35
N LEU A 65 -7.68 10.17 0.91
CA LEU A 65 -6.70 9.26 0.33
C LEU A 65 -7.21 8.66 -0.98
N ARG A 66 -8.49 8.28 -1.03
CA ARG A 66 -9.13 7.78 -2.25
C ARG A 66 -9.08 8.80 -3.40
N ALA A 67 -9.47 10.05 -3.10
CA ALA A 67 -9.48 11.13 -4.09
C ALA A 67 -8.06 11.51 -4.58
N SER A 68 -7.07 11.48 -3.70
CA SER A 68 -5.72 12.00 -4.00
C SER A 68 -4.75 10.95 -4.54
N TYR A 69 -4.93 9.67 -4.18
CA TYR A 69 -3.90 8.63 -4.40
C TYR A 69 -4.41 7.30 -4.96
N LEU A 70 -5.71 6.99 -4.83
CA LEU A 70 -6.23 5.67 -5.23
C LEU A 70 -6.94 5.66 -6.59
N GLY A 71 -7.20 6.84 -7.17
CA GLY A 71 -7.99 6.99 -8.39
C GLY A 71 -9.47 6.75 -8.12
N GLU A 72 -10.31 7.70 -8.55
CA GLU A 72 -11.76 7.55 -8.50
C GLU A 72 -12.15 6.34 -9.35
N THR A 73 -12.67 5.30 -8.71
CA THR A 73 -13.45 4.26 -9.39
C THR A 73 -14.89 4.70 -9.32
N ASP A 74 -15.38 5.29 -10.42
CA ASP A 74 -16.81 5.25 -10.77
C ASP A 74 -17.25 3.80 -11.03
#